data_AF-A0A2P4NKB1-F1
#
_entry.id   AF-A0A2P4NKB1-F1
#
_cell.length_a   1.000
_cell.length_b   1.000
_cell.length_c   1.000
_cell.angle_alpha   90.00
_cell.angle_beta   90.00
_cell.angle_gamma   90.00
#
_symmetry.space_group_name_H-M   'P 1'
#
loop_
_entity.id
_entity.type
_entity.pdbx_description
1 polymer ?
#
loop_
_entity_poly.entity_id
_entity_poly.type
_entity_poly.pdbx_seq_one_letter_code
_entity_poly.pdbx_strand_id
1 'polypeptide(L)'
;DSNKKVVLKCLHNLQGSIEFLINEAKKYLTKNEEFLVLYGISQHPDTNDYILVINWTSGNEKLDNFIKKRKLYNDILFEWIPYSQLHEIKEMGKDDSIAIYSAIWRDGPLHYKNSMKENYTRDSNKKVALKCLHNLQDPIEFLMNEVKIYSSTIFGERGLMIYGISLNLDTNDYILVQNYFTWASGNEKIDDFIRSMQLKTKYNDSILFEWIPYSQFSEIKEMSRGDSTTAYSAIWRDGPLYIEDKQSKNCTRISNKVVVLECLHNSQNPIEFLVNKAEKYLDNNNEVLVLYGISQHPNTNDYILVQNNFLSLTNQISGNKKIDDFIEKRQLKVETNNDVVFEWIPYIQFNELKEMGKSGSITIYSAIWRD
;
A
#
# COMPACT_ATOMS: atom_id res chain seq x y z
N ASP A 1 28.65 16.02 24.51
CA ASP A 1 28.34 14.59 24.40
C ASP A 1 29.52 13.79 23.93
N SER A 2 30.00 12.86 24.77
CA SER A 2 31.25 12.13 24.60
C SER A 2 31.17 10.84 23.77
N ASN A 3 30.02 10.49 23.18
CA ASN A 3 29.87 9.26 22.37
C ASN A 3 28.93 9.49 21.18
N LYS A 4 29.28 10.41 20.28
CA LYS A 4 28.47 10.69 19.08
C LYS A 4 28.78 9.67 17.98
N LYS A 5 27.77 8.92 17.53
CA LYS A 5 27.90 8.05 16.34
C LYS A 5 28.02 8.93 15.10
N VAL A 6 29.05 8.70 14.30
CA VAL A 6 29.36 9.45 13.07
C VAL A 6 29.58 8.49 11.91
N VAL A 7 29.46 9.01 10.69
CA VAL A 7 29.80 8.31 9.45
C VAL A 7 31.07 8.93 8.90
N LEU A 8 31.98 8.08 8.43
CA LEU A 8 33.26 8.47 7.85
C LEU A 8 33.19 8.28 6.33
N LYS A 9 33.30 9.37 5.57
CA LYS A 9 33.39 9.35 4.11
C LYS A 9 34.85 9.52 3.71
N CYS A 10 35.51 8.41 3.39
CA CYS A 10 36.90 8.40 2.93
C CYS A 10 36.98 8.78 1.45
N LEU A 11 37.93 9.65 1.11
CA LEU A 11 38.18 10.12 -0.24
C LEU A 11 39.53 9.57 -0.71
N HIS A 12 39.49 8.52 -1.51
CA HIS A 12 40.68 7.80 -1.95
C HIS A 12 41.45 8.55 -3.04
N ASN A 13 42.80 8.45 -2.99
CA ASN A 13 43.70 8.85 -4.08
C ASN A 13 43.53 10.32 -4.54
N LEU A 14 43.31 11.24 -3.60
CA LEU A 14 43.30 12.68 -3.86
C LEU A 14 44.73 13.20 -4.06
N GLN A 15 45.42 12.73 -5.09
CA GLN A 15 46.79 13.14 -5.42
C GLN A 15 46.74 14.58 -5.99
N GLY A 16 46.68 15.58 -5.10
CA GLY A 16 46.77 17.01 -5.43
C GLY A 16 45.52 17.87 -5.24
N SER A 17 44.43 17.38 -4.64
CA SER A 17 43.14 18.10 -4.65
C SER A 17 42.60 18.45 -3.26
N ILE A 18 43.36 19.19 -2.45
CA ILE A 18 42.82 19.89 -1.27
C ILE A 18 41.60 20.74 -1.69
N GLU A 19 41.63 21.30 -2.89
CA GLU A 19 40.50 22.05 -3.44
C GLU A 19 39.26 21.18 -3.68
N PHE A 20 39.41 19.91 -4.09
CA PHE A 20 38.29 18.97 -4.16
C PHE A 20 37.74 18.68 -2.76
N LEU A 21 38.60 18.41 -1.77
CA LEU A 21 38.18 18.21 -0.39
C LEU A 21 37.40 19.42 0.15
N ILE A 22 37.91 20.64 -0.10
CA ILE A 22 37.24 21.88 0.29
C ILE A 22 35.89 22.03 -0.43
N ASN A 23 35.83 21.77 -1.73
CA ASN A 23 34.60 21.86 -2.50
C ASN A 23 33.58 20.81 -2.06
N GLU A 24 34.03 19.61 -1.74
CA GLU A 24 33.20 18.54 -1.18
C GLU A 24 32.67 18.93 0.20
N ALA A 25 33.53 19.41 1.10
CA ALA A 25 33.14 19.89 2.43
C ALA A 25 32.15 21.08 2.36
N LYS A 26 32.34 22.00 1.40
CA LYS A 26 31.43 23.13 1.17
C LYS A 26 30.00 22.69 0.87
N LYS A 27 29.78 21.52 0.23
CA LYS A 27 28.44 20.97 -0.01
C LYS A 27 27.64 20.74 1.28
N TYR A 28 28.33 20.58 2.42
CA TYR A 28 27.74 20.36 3.74
C TYR A 28 27.63 21.65 4.57
N LEU A 29 28.20 22.77 4.09
CA LEU A 29 28.25 24.06 4.80
C LEU A 29 27.31 25.11 4.21
N THR A 30 26.74 24.89 3.01
CA THR A 30 25.78 25.80 2.40
C THR A 30 24.47 25.85 3.19
N LYS A 31 24.13 27.08 3.63
CA LYS A 31 22.98 27.43 4.49
C LYS A 31 21.65 26.95 3.91
N ASN A 32 21.09 25.89 4.48
CA ASN A 32 19.64 25.68 4.73
C ASN A 32 19.27 24.26 5.21
N GLU A 33 20.25 23.38 5.45
CA GLU A 33 19.97 22.00 5.83
C GLU A 33 20.38 21.73 7.28
N GLU A 34 19.43 21.89 8.22
CA GLU A 34 19.61 21.62 9.66
C GLU A 34 19.96 20.14 9.97
N PHE A 35 20.00 19.28 8.96
CA PHE A 35 19.96 17.82 9.09
C PHE A 35 21.13 17.08 8.49
N LEU A 36 22.02 17.75 7.75
CA LEU A 36 23.27 17.18 7.27
C LEU A 36 24.42 17.96 7.89
N VAL A 37 25.08 17.35 8.87
CA VAL A 37 26.08 18.05 9.68
C VAL A 37 27.46 17.49 9.37
N LEU A 38 28.34 18.35 8.87
CA LEU A 38 29.77 18.11 8.81
C LEU A 38 30.39 18.45 10.17
N TYR A 39 30.88 17.44 10.88
CA TYR A 39 31.54 17.60 12.17
C TYR A 39 33.01 17.98 12.02
N GLY A 40 33.65 17.55 10.92
CA GLY A 40 35.04 17.89 10.66
C GLY A 40 35.66 17.08 9.54
N ILE A 41 36.97 17.23 9.41
CA ILE A 41 37.81 16.53 8.45
C ILE A 41 38.90 15.80 9.25
N SER A 42 39.15 14.55 8.90
CA SER A 42 40.24 13.73 9.42
C SER A 42 41.08 13.19 8.26
N GLN A 43 42.14 12.46 8.56
CA GLN A 43 43.02 11.84 7.57
C GLN A 43 43.40 10.44 8.05
N HIS A 44 43.33 9.46 7.15
CA HIS A 44 43.75 8.10 7.46
C HIS A 44 45.27 8.09 7.68
N PRO A 45 45.78 7.57 8.80
CA PRO A 45 47.20 7.63 9.13
C PRO A 45 48.08 6.89 8.12
N ASP A 46 47.60 5.74 7.62
CA ASP A 46 48.40 4.89 6.72
C ASP A 46 48.28 5.26 5.23
N THR A 47 47.08 5.60 4.76
CA THR A 47 46.85 5.87 3.32
C THR A 47 46.98 7.34 2.96
N ASN A 48 47.03 8.25 3.95
CA ASN A 48 46.91 9.70 3.78
C ASN A 48 45.60 10.17 3.12
N ASP A 49 44.61 9.29 2.96
CA ASP A 49 43.30 9.65 2.41
C ASP A 49 42.57 10.60 3.37
N TYR A 50 41.95 11.64 2.82
CA TYR A 50 41.12 12.55 3.60
C TYR A 50 39.76 11.91 3.92
N ILE A 51 39.26 12.18 5.13
CA ILE A 51 38.03 11.62 5.66
C ILE A 51 37.11 12.77 6.07
N LEU A 52 35.89 12.82 5.54
CA LEU A 52 34.86 13.72 6.06
C LEU A 52 34.10 13.02 7.18
N VAL A 53 33.98 13.68 8.33
CA VAL A 53 33.22 13.21 9.49
C VAL A 53 31.85 13.84 9.45
N ILE A 54 30.83 13.07 9.08
CA ILE A 54 29.46 13.54 8.85
C ILE A 54 28.45 12.73 9.68
N ASN A 55 27.21 13.21 9.77
CA ASN A 55 26.16 12.48 10.50
C ASN A 55 25.58 11.29 9.71
N TRP A 56 25.40 11.43 8.39
CA TRP A 56 25.02 10.33 7.51
C TRP A 56 25.45 10.58 6.06
N THR A 57 25.57 9.52 5.26
CA THR A 57 25.63 9.52 3.79
C THR A 57 25.15 8.16 3.31
N SER A 58 24.51 8.11 2.13
CA SER A 58 24.20 6.85 1.45
C SER A 58 25.39 6.28 0.66
N GLY A 59 26.46 7.07 0.50
CA GLY A 59 27.56 6.76 -0.42
C GLY A 59 27.23 7.07 -1.90
N ASN A 60 25.99 7.44 -2.23
CA ASN A 60 25.58 7.83 -3.57
C ASN A 60 25.19 9.32 -3.63
N GLU A 61 25.90 10.11 -4.45
CA GLU A 61 25.70 11.56 -4.51
C GLU A 61 24.31 11.97 -5.06
N LYS A 62 23.79 11.24 -6.06
CA LYS A 62 22.45 11.51 -6.64
C LYS A 62 21.38 11.34 -5.56
N LEU A 63 21.48 10.26 -4.78
CA LEU A 63 20.55 9.94 -3.69
C LEU A 63 20.70 10.88 -2.50
N ASP A 64 21.93 11.17 -2.07
CA ASP A 64 22.21 12.13 -1.00
C ASP A 64 21.59 13.49 -1.33
N ASN A 65 21.79 13.99 -2.55
CA ASN A 65 21.20 15.26 -2.99
C ASN A 65 19.67 15.22 -3.07
N PHE A 66 19.09 14.05 -3.35
CA PHE A 66 17.63 13.88 -3.35
C PHE A 66 17.05 13.92 -1.94
N ILE A 67 17.65 13.20 -0.99
CA ILE A 67 17.21 13.19 0.41
C ILE A 67 17.31 14.59 1.02
N LYS A 68 18.45 15.27 0.82
CA LYS A 68 18.72 16.63 1.29
C LYS A 68 17.66 17.66 0.91
N LYS A 69 17.21 17.62 -0.35
CA LYS A 69 16.23 18.58 -0.88
C LYS A 69 14.81 18.33 -0.36
N ARG A 70 14.56 17.25 0.37
CA ARG A 70 13.21 16.89 0.81
C ARG A 70 12.97 17.17 2.27
N LYS A 71 11.93 17.97 2.48
CA LYS A 71 11.13 17.96 3.71
C LYS A 71 9.80 17.30 3.37
N LEU A 72 9.33 16.41 4.22
CA LEU A 72 8.04 15.74 4.01
C LEU A 72 6.91 16.56 4.64
N TYR A 73 5.68 16.18 4.31
CA TYR A 73 4.46 16.73 4.89
C TYR A 73 4.36 16.40 6.40
N ASN A 74 3.67 17.24 7.20
CA ASN A 74 3.49 17.10 8.65
C ASN A 74 4.76 17.17 9.51
N ASP A 75 5.75 17.96 9.11
CA ASP A 75 6.93 18.22 9.93
C ASP A 75 7.85 17.01 10.20
N ILE A 76 7.57 15.87 9.56
CA ILE A 76 8.43 14.68 9.54
C ILE A 76 9.51 14.85 8.49
N LEU A 77 10.72 14.45 8.83
CA LEU A 77 11.86 14.51 7.95
C LEU A 77 12.11 13.20 7.22
N PHE A 78 12.30 13.32 5.91
CA PHE A 78 12.77 12.25 5.06
C PHE A 78 14.29 12.14 5.21
N GLU A 79 14.79 11.01 5.68
CA GLU A 79 16.23 10.86 5.96
C GLU A 79 16.81 9.55 5.43
N TRP A 80 18.14 9.49 5.38
CA TRP A 80 18.84 8.22 5.24
C TRP A 80 18.81 7.48 6.56
N ILE A 81 18.39 6.22 6.54
CA ILE A 81 18.26 5.38 7.71
C ILE A 81 19.35 4.30 7.62
N PRO A 82 20.40 4.35 8.45
CA PRO A 82 21.40 3.28 8.46
C PRO A 82 20.74 1.94 8.76
N TYR A 83 21.02 0.91 7.97
CA TYR A 83 20.36 -0.40 8.13
C TYR A 83 20.48 -0.98 9.55
N SER A 84 21.60 -0.71 10.24
CA SER A 84 21.80 -1.07 11.66
C SER A 84 20.77 -0.50 12.65
N GLN A 85 19.98 0.50 12.25
CA GLN A 85 18.90 1.08 13.05
C GLN A 85 17.60 0.27 12.98
N LEU A 86 17.50 -0.66 12.03
CA LEU A 86 16.36 -1.54 11.82
C LEU A 86 16.64 -2.89 12.50
N HIS A 87 15.70 -3.37 13.30
CA HIS A 87 15.82 -4.65 14.00
C HIS A 87 14.45 -5.33 14.11
N GLU A 88 14.44 -6.58 14.59
CA GLU A 88 13.24 -7.43 14.60
C GLU A 88 12.61 -7.55 13.21
N ILE A 89 13.45 -7.66 12.18
CA ILE A 89 13.03 -7.72 10.79
C ILE A 89 12.32 -9.05 10.54
N LYS A 90 11.05 -9.00 10.10
CA LYS A 90 10.23 -10.18 9.79
C LYS A 90 9.65 -10.04 8.39
N GLU A 91 9.89 -11.04 7.55
CA GLU A 91 9.30 -11.11 6.21
C GLU A 91 7.77 -11.23 6.31
N MET A 92 7.07 -10.36 5.59
CA MET A 92 5.60 -10.37 5.49
C MET A 92 5.14 -11.00 4.19
N GLY A 93 5.98 -10.88 3.16
CA GLY A 93 5.83 -11.59 1.91
C GLY A 93 6.85 -11.09 0.90
N LYS A 94 7.01 -11.87 -0.15
CA LYS A 94 7.94 -11.59 -1.22
C LYS A 94 7.30 -11.90 -2.56
N ASP A 95 7.60 -11.05 -3.52
CA ASP A 95 7.30 -11.21 -4.93
C ASP A 95 8.63 -11.10 -5.72
N ASP A 96 8.58 -11.27 -7.04
CA ASP A 96 9.76 -11.38 -7.91
C ASP A 96 10.70 -10.15 -7.83
N SER A 97 10.13 -8.95 -7.65
CA SER A 97 10.88 -7.68 -7.63
C SER A 97 10.85 -6.94 -6.30
N ILE A 98 9.97 -7.34 -5.38
CA ILE A 98 9.72 -6.61 -4.13
C ILE A 98 9.57 -7.61 -2.99
N ALA A 99 10.32 -7.39 -1.90
CA ALA A 99 10.10 -8.09 -0.65
C ALA A 99 9.67 -7.09 0.44
N ILE A 100 8.65 -7.47 1.20
CA ILE A 100 8.10 -6.67 2.27
C ILE A 100 8.48 -7.28 3.61
N TYR A 101 9.00 -6.44 4.49
CA TYR A 101 9.30 -6.81 5.87
C TYR A 101 8.64 -5.83 6.84
N SER A 102 8.35 -6.30 8.05
CA SER A 102 8.12 -5.44 9.20
C SER A 102 9.40 -5.33 10.01
N ALA A 103 9.64 -4.18 10.63
CA ALA A 103 10.80 -3.96 11.50
C ALA A 103 10.49 -2.93 12.59
N ILE A 104 11.37 -2.84 13.57
CA ILE A 104 11.43 -1.75 14.54
C ILE A 104 12.61 -0.85 14.18
N TRP A 105 12.34 0.45 14.01
CA TRP A 105 13.34 1.48 13.84
C TRP A 105 13.68 2.09 15.20
N ARG A 106 14.91 1.84 15.70
CA ARG A 106 15.35 2.26 17.05
C ARG A 106 15.24 3.77 17.26
N ASP A 107 15.90 4.54 16.41
CA ASP A 107 15.88 6.00 16.51
C ASP A 107 14.48 6.53 16.23
N GLY A 108 13.80 5.99 15.22
CA GLY A 108 12.48 6.41 14.80
C GLY A 108 12.46 7.74 14.03
N PRO A 109 11.31 8.11 13.44
CA PRO A 109 11.20 9.29 12.59
C PRO A 109 11.44 10.58 13.36
N LEU A 110 12.25 11.46 12.77
CA LEU A 110 12.50 12.80 13.26
C LEU A 110 11.36 13.74 12.83
N HIS A 111 10.80 14.48 13.78
CA HIS A 111 9.76 15.48 13.51
C HIS A 111 9.93 16.74 14.35
N TYR A 112 9.44 17.88 13.86
CA TYR A 112 9.44 19.12 14.65
C TYR A 112 8.42 19.04 15.80
N LYS A 113 8.80 19.59 16.96
CA LYS A 113 7.93 19.64 18.15
C LYS A 113 6.80 20.67 18.04
N ASN A 114 6.98 21.71 17.22
CA ASN A 114 6.05 22.82 17.11
C ASN A 114 6.00 23.39 15.67
N SER A 115 4.94 24.12 15.36
CA SER A 115 4.74 24.78 14.07
C SER A 115 5.80 25.85 13.75
N MET A 116 6.51 26.34 14.77
CA MET A 116 7.63 27.28 14.63
C MET A 116 8.96 26.59 14.26
N LYS A 117 9.00 25.26 14.24
CA LYS A 117 10.14 24.43 13.77
C LYS A 117 11.46 24.67 14.50
N GLU A 118 11.40 25.10 15.75
CA GLU A 118 12.60 25.49 16.52
C GLU A 118 13.35 24.30 17.11
N ASN A 119 12.64 23.19 17.38
CA ASN A 119 13.18 22.01 18.03
C ASN A 119 12.60 20.73 17.41
N TYR A 120 13.40 19.66 17.39
CA TYR A 120 13.01 18.35 16.88
C TYR A 120 12.98 17.28 17.99
N THR A 121 12.21 16.23 17.75
CA THR A 121 12.16 15.02 18.57
C THR A 121 12.06 13.79 17.69
N ARG A 122 12.43 12.62 18.23
CA ARG A 122 12.29 11.34 17.54
C ARG A 122 11.22 10.49 18.20
N ASP A 123 10.48 9.74 17.38
CA ASP A 123 9.51 8.73 17.81
C ASP A 123 10.18 7.35 17.87
N SER A 124 11.02 7.15 18.89
CA SER A 124 11.89 5.97 19.00
C SER A 124 11.13 4.64 19.08
N ASN A 125 11.78 3.58 18.60
CA ASN A 125 11.24 2.22 18.48
C ASN A 125 9.95 2.15 17.63
N LYS A 126 9.89 2.97 16.57
CA LYS A 126 8.75 2.98 15.67
C LYS A 126 8.67 1.68 14.89
N LYS A 127 7.50 1.03 14.90
CA LYS A 127 7.22 -0.06 13.96
C LYS A 127 7.08 0.52 12.55
N VAL A 128 7.82 -0.05 11.62
CA VAL A 128 7.87 0.39 10.22
C VAL A 128 7.71 -0.80 9.28
N ALA A 129 7.22 -0.52 8.08
CA ALA A 129 7.27 -1.44 6.97
C ALA A 129 8.47 -1.11 6.07
N LEU A 130 9.18 -2.14 5.65
CA LEU A 130 10.34 -2.09 4.78
C LEU A 130 9.94 -2.65 3.42
N LYS A 131 10.00 -1.83 2.38
CA LYS A 131 9.81 -2.25 1.00
C LYS A 131 11.19 -2.37 0.35
N CYS A 132 11.70 -3.59 0.28
CA CYS A 132 12.99 -3.93 -0.33
C CYS A 132 12.79 -4.14 -1.82
N LEU A 133 13.61 -3.46 -2.62
CA LEU A 133 13.56 -3.53 -4.07
C LEU A 133 14.70 -4.41 -4.57
N HIS A 134 14.36 -5.48 -5.31
CA HIS A 134 15.33 -6.44 -5.83
C HIS A 134 15.43 -6.35 -7.35
N ASN A 135 16.63 -6.57 -7.89
CA ASN A 135 16.88 -6.77 -9.33
C ASN A 135 16.39 -5.64 -10.25
N LEU A 136 16.25 -4.41 -9.75
CA LEU A 136 15.89 -3.26 -10.58
C LEU A 136 17.09 -2.77 -11.37
N GLN A 137 16.88 -2.46 -12.65
CA GLN A 137 17.91 -1.93 -13.54
C GLN A 137 18.34 -0.50 -13.15
N ASP A 138 17.40 0.32 -12.64
CA ASP A 138 17.68 1.64 -12.05
C ASP A 138 16.90 1.82 -10.73
N PRO A 139 17.41 1.27 -9.61
CA PRO A 139 16.70 1.32 -8.34
C PRO A 139 16.60 2.74 -7.79
N ILE A 140 17.59 3.60 -8.05
CA ILE A 140 17.62 4.97 -7.51
C ILE A 140 16.55 5.83 -8.18
N GLU A 141 16.41 5.74 -9.50
CA GLU A 141 15.37 6.49 -10.20
C GLU A 141 13.97 6.04 -9.79
N PHE A 142 13.75 4.73 -9.70
CA PHE A 142 12.50 4.15 -9.22
C PHE A 142 12.15 4.65 -7.80
N LEU A 143 13.09 4.56 -6.86
CA LEU A 143 12.93 5.07 -5.48
C LEU A 143 12.56 6.54 -5.47
N MET A 144 13.26 7.36 -6.25
CA MET A 144 12.99 8.79 -6.29
C MET A 144 11.60 9.08 -6.83
N ASN A 145 11.12 8.32 -7.82
CA ASN A 145 9.77 8.46 -8.36
C ASN A 145 8.71 8.08 -7.33
N GLU A 146 8.86 6.92 -6.67
CA GLU A 146 8.00 6.50 -5.56
C GLU A 146 7.92 7.58 -4.48
N VAL A 147 9.05 8.10 -4.02
CA VAL A 147 9.06 9.14 -2.98
C VAL A 147 8.43 10.46 -3.49
N LYS A 148 8.54 10.81 -4.79
CA LYS A 148 7.80 11.96 -5.37
C LYS A 148 6.30 11.78 -5.22
N ILE A 149 5.79 10.60 -5.54
CA ILE A 149 4.37 10.28 -5.49
C ILE A 149 3.85 10.41 -4.06
N TYR A 150 4.45 9.69 -3.11
CA TYR A 150 3.97 9.65 -1.72
C TYR A 150 4.22 10.95 -0.94
N SER A 151 5.10 11.83 -1.44
CA SER A 151 5.27 13.18 -0.87
C SER A 151 4.26 14.21 -1.38
N SER A 152 3.35 13.84 -2.28
CA SER A 152 2.26 14.73 -2.67
C SER A 152 1.30 14.96 -1.49
N THR A 153 0.73 16.16 -1.42
CA THR A 153 -0.13 16.63 -0.31
C THR A 153 -1.24 15.64 0.04
N ILE A 154 -1.81 14.97 -0.98
CA ILE A 154 -2.94 14.06 -0.83
C ILE A 154 -2.55 12.80 -0.04
N PHE A 155 -1.38 12.22 -0.29
CA PHE A 155 -0.92 11.05 0.45
C PHE A 155 -0.48 11.45 1.87
N GLY A 156 0.22 12.57 2.03
CA GLY A 156 0.59 13.10 3.35
C GLY A 156 -0.62 13.38 4.27
N GLU A 157 -1.74 13.81 3.71
CA GLU A 157 -3.01 14.01 4.45
C GLU A 157 -3.69 12.69 4.85
N ARG A 158 -3.47 11.61 4.08
CA ARG A 158 -4.04 10.27 4.33
C ARG A 158 -3.21 9.42 5.30
N GLY A 159 -2.08 9.92 5.81
CA GLY A 159 -1.14 9.12 6.59
C GLY A 159 -0.19 8.27 5.73
N LEU A 160 -0.19 8.49 4.40
CA LEU A 160 0.79 8.19 3.33
C LEU A 160 2.31 8.26 3.58
N MET A 161 2.93 7.80 4.69
CA MET A 161 4.27 8.30 5.08
C MET A 161 5.45 7.40 4.73
N ILE A 162 6.34 7.92 3.88
CA ILE A 162 7.70 7.41 3.69
C ILE A 162 8.67 8.19 4.58
N TYR A 163 9.28 7.51 5.53
CA TYR A 163 10.22 8.10 6.47
C TYR A 163 11.63 8.25 5.91
N GLY A 164 12.06 7.37 5.02
CA GLY A 164 13.43 7.39 4.57
C GLY A 164 13.80 6.26 3.63
N ILE A 165 15.08 6.25 3.27
CA ILE A 165 15.69 5.20 2.47
C ILE A 165 16.80 4.55 3.31
N SER A 166 16.89 3.24 3.22
CA SER A 166 17.99 2.43 3.73
C SER A 166 18.60 1.61 2.61
N LEU A 167 19.74 0.99 2.89
CA LEU A 167 20.43 0.05 2.00
C LEU A 167 20.88 -1.14 2.82
N ASN A 168 20.43 -2.33 2.44
CA ASN A 168 20.99 -3.55 2.98
C ASN A 168 22.39 -3.74 2.40
N LEU A 169 23.42 -3.70 3.24
CA LEU A 169 24.81 -3.82 2.78
C LEU A 169 25.17 -5.24 2.33
N ASP A 170 24.44 -6.26 2.81
CA ASP A 170 24.72 -7.65 2.46
C ASP A 170 24.19 -8.00 1.06
N THR A 171 23.04 -7.45 0.69
CA THR A 171 22.41 -7.71 -0.61
C THR A 171 22.56 -6.56 -1.61
N ASN A 172 22.99 -5.40 -1.14
CA ASN A 172 23.03 -4.13 -1.89
C ASN A 172 21.64 -3.68 -2.40
N ASP A 173 20.57 -4.14 -1.76
CA ASP A 173 19.20 -3.74 -2.09
C ASP A 173 18.80 -2.48 -1.33
N TYR A 174 18.21 -1.54 -2.05
CA TYR A 174 17.62 -0.36 -1.44
C TYR A 174 16.27 -0.69 -0.79
N ILE A 175 15.98 0.03 0.29
CA ILE A 175 14.81 -0.20 1.13
C ILE A 175 14.09 1.13 1.34
N LEU A 176 12.80 1.20 1.01
CA LEU A 176 11.93 2.27 1.47
C LEU A 176 11.41 1.95 2.86
N VAL A 177 11.58 2.89 3.79
CA VAL A 177 11.08 2.79 5.16
C VAL A 177 9.83 3.65 5.29
N GLN A 178 8.71 3.03 5.66
CA GLN A 178 7.39 3.67 5.66
C GLN A 178 6.52 3.16 6.82
N ASN A 179 5.38 3.81 7.08
CA ASN A 179 4.51 3.45 8.21
C ASN A 179 3.58 2.25 7.94
N TYR A 180 3.25 1.96 6.68
CA TYR A 180 2.68 0.69 6.21
C TYR A 180 3.16 0.44 4.79
N PHE A 181 2.84 -0.74 4.25
CA PHE A 181 3.16 -1.08 2.88
C PHE A 181 1.91 -1.28 2.03
N THR A 182 2.06 -0.92 0.77
CA THR A 182 1.24 -1.32 -0.36
C THR A 182 2.08 -2.20 -1.27
N TRP A 183 1.48 -3.24 -1.82
CA TRP A 183 2.12 -4.00 -2.89
C TRP A 183 2.11 -3.19 -4.18
N ALA A 184 3.09 -3.42 -5.05
CA ALA A 184 3.05 -2.93 -6.42
C ALA A 184 2.76 -4.10 -7.36
N SER A 185 2.11 -3.83 -8.48
CA SER A 185 1.79 -4.85 -9.48
C SER A 185 2.98 -5.19 -10.39
N GLY A 186 3.99 -4.32 -10.46
CA GLY A 186 5.05 -4.39 -11.45
C GLY A 186 4.60 -3.94 -12.85
N ASN A 187 3.34 -3.53 -13.01
CA ASN A 187 2.78 -2.99 -14.25
C ASN A 187 2.46 -1.50 -14.06
N GLU A 188 3.21 -0.63 -14.76
CA GLU A 188 3.09 0.82 -14.64
C GLU A 188 1.64 1.32 -14.86
N LYS A 189 0.91 0.75 -15.82
CA LYS A 189 -0.49 1.16 -16.09
C LYS A 189 -1.43 0.82 -14.94
N ILE A 190 -1.24 -0.35 -14.32
CA ILE A 190 -2.05 -0.77 -13.16
C ILE A 190 -1.67 0.06 -11.95
N ASP A 191 -0.38 0.27 -11.70
CA ASP A 191 0.10 1.06 -10.57
C ASP A 191 -0.37 2.52 -10.68
N ASP A 192 -0.35 3.09 -11.88
CA ASP A 192 -0.90 4.43 -12.16
C ASP A 192 -2.42 4.48 -11.97
N PHE A 193 -3.14 3.42 -12.38
CA PHE A 193 -4.58 3.33 -12.14
C PHE A 193 -4.92 3.22 -10.65
N ILE A 194 -4.22 2.34 -9.90
CA ILE A 194 -4.36 2.23 -8.45
C ILE A 194 -4.11 3.59 -7.80
N ARG A 195 -3.05 4.29 -8.21
CA ARG A 195 -2.75 5.64 -7.73
C ARG A 195 -3.89 6.61 -8.04
N SER A 196 -4.43 6.59 -9.26
CA SER A 196 -5.58 7.41 -9.65
C SER A 196 -6.79 7.14 -8.75
N MET A 197 -7.12 5.88 -8.47
CA MET A 197 -8.19 5.50 -7.54
C MET A 197 -7.92 5.99 -6.11
N GLN A 198 -6.68 5.82 -5.63
CA GLN A 198 -6.26 6.34 -4.34
C GLN A 198 -6.35 7.86 -4.26
N LEU A 199 -6.18 8.61 -5.35
CA LEU A 199 -6.35 10.07 -5.35
C LEU A 199 -7.83 10.50 -5.43
N LYS A 200 -8.65 9.72 -6.15
CA LYS A 200 -10.05 10.02 -6.43
C LYS A 200 -11.02 9.65 -5.29
N THR A 201 -10.72 8.63 -4.51
CA THR A 201 -11.51 8.23 -3.33
C THR A 201 -11.72 9.43 -2.41
N LYS A 202 -12.95 9.63 -1.93
CA LYS A 202 -13.27 10.84 -1.15
C LYS A 202 -12.48 10.81 0.16
N TYR A 203 -12.23 11.99 0.71
CA TYR A 203 -11.54 12.16 2.00
C TYR A 203 -12.22 11.42 3.17
N ASN A 204 -13.45 10.93 3.00
CA ASN A 204 -14.19 10.17 4.02
C ASN A 204 -14.13 8.64 3.83
N ASP A 205 -13.54 8.16 2.73
CA ASP A 205 -13.41 6.73 2.49
C ASP A 205 -12.22 6.20 3.33
N SER A 206 -12.53 5.41 4.35
CA SER A 206 -11.52 4.87 5.26
C SER A 206 -10.66 3.76 4.63
N ILE A 207 -10.90 3.34 3.39
CA ILE A 207 -10.30 2.12 2.81
C ILE A 207 -9.40 2.48 1.63
N LEU A 208 -8.16 2.00 1.66
CA LEU A 208 -7.21 2.24 0.58
C LEU A 208 -7.36 1.20 -0.54
N PHE A 209 -7.59 1.66 -1.77
CA PHE A 209 -7.55 0.80 -2.96
C PHE A 209 -6.10 0.41 -3.27
N GLU A 210 -5.78 -0.89 -3.38
CA GLU A 210 -4.39 -1.35 -3.53
C GLU A 210 -4.21 -2.54 -4.48
N TRP A 211 -2.95 -2.86 -4.81
CA TRP A 211 -2.62 -4.16 -5.40
C TRP A 211 -2.61 -5.23 -4.32
N ILE A 212 -3.18 -6.39 -4.63
CA ILE A 212 -3.28 -7.51 -3.71
C ILE A 212 -2.65 -8.73 -4.37
N PRO A 213 -1.50 -9.23 -3.89
CA PRO A 213 -0.90 -10.44 -4.43
C PRO A 213 -1.87 -11.61 -4.34
N TYR A 214 -1.98 -12.40 -5.40
CA TYR A 214 -2.93 -13.52 -5.43
C TYR A 214 -2.70 -14.54 -4.30
N SER A 215 -1.44 -14.68 -3.86
CA SER A 215 -1.05 -15.54 -2.74
C SER A 215 -1.71 -15.16 -1.41
N GLN A 216 -2.27 -13.96 -1.29
CA GLN A 216 -3.00 -13.47 -0.12
C GLN A 216 -4.42 -14.05 0.01
N PHE A 217 -4.94 -14.68 -1.05
CA PHE A 217 -6.25 -15.31 -1.03
C PHE A 217 -6.17 -16.78 -0.65
N SER A 218 -7.17 -17.22 0.12
CA SER A 218 -7.34 -18.60 0.55
C SER A 218 -8.82 -18.97 0.53
N GLU A 219 -9.13 -20.27 0.60
CA GLU A 219 -10.51 -20.78 0.55
C GLU A 219 -11.31 -20.28 -0.66
N ILE A 220 -10.65 -20.20 -1.82
CA ILE A 220 -11.25 -19.68 -3.04
C ILE A 220 -12.33 -20.65 -3.54
N LYS A 221 -13.58 -20.18 -3.63
CA LYS A 221 -14.73 -20.96 -4.10
C LYS A 221 -15.47 -20.23 -5.21
N GLU A 222 -15.73 -20.92 -6.32
CA GLU A 222 -16.52 -20.36 -7.41
C GLU A 222 -17.96 -20.11 -6.94
N MET A 223 -18.48 -18.92 -7.25
CA MET A 223 -19.83 -18.50 -6.89
C MET A 223 -20.74 -18.46 -8.11
N SER A 224 -20.25 -17.86 -9.18
CA SER A 224 -20.96 -17.76 -10.44
C SER A 224 -19.99 -17.64 -11.60
N ARG A 225 -20.35 -18.24 -12.72
CA ARG A 225 -19.64 -18.15 -13.98
C ARG A 225 -20.59 -17.57 -15.03
N GLY A 226 -20.24 -16.40 -15.54
CA GLY A 226 -20.85 -15.80 -16.71
C GLY A 226 -19.97 -15.99 -17.96
N ASP A 227 -20.43 -15.44 -19.07
CA ASP A 227 -19.75 -15.58 -20.37
C ASP A 227 -18.39 -14.84 -20.44
N SER A 228 -18.25 -13.72 -19.72
CA SER A 228 -17.04 -12.87 -19.72
C SER A 228 -16.37 -12.73 -18.35
N THR A 229 -17.03 -13.15 -17.27
CA THR A 229 -16.52 -13.01 -15.90
C THR A 229 -16.82 -14.25 -15.07
N THR A 230 -15.99 -14.52 -14.08
CA THR A 230 -16.29 -15.51 -13.04
C THR A 230 -16.05 -14.88 -11.68
N ALA A 231 -17.02 -15.01 -10.79
CA ALA A 231 -16.94 -14.53 -9.43
C ALA A 231 -16.57 -15.69 -8.50
N TYR A 232 -15.62 -15.43 -7.60
CA TYR A 232 -15.23 -16.35 -6.53
C TYR A 232 -15.36 -15.64 -5.18
N SER A 233 -15.72 -16.38 -4.14
CA SER A 233 -15.50 -15.95 -2.76
C SER A 233 -14.11 -16.40 -2.31
N ALA A 234 -13.45 -15.57 -1.50
CA ALA A 234 -12.16 -15.91 -0.91
C ALA A 234 -11.97 -15.22 0.44
N ILE A 235 -11.08 -15.77 1.26
CA ILE A 235 -10.55 -15.11 2.45
C ILE A 235 -9.26 -14.39 2.06
N TRP A 236 -9.25 -13.06 2.19
CA TRP A 236 -8.05 -12.24 2.11
C TRP A 236 -7.35 -12.20 3.47
N ARG A 237 -6.18 -12.84 3.58
CA ARG A 237 -5.45 -13.01 4.86
C ARG A 237 -5.03 -11.68 5.48
N ASP A 238 -4.33 -10.83 4.74
CA ASP A 238 -3.92 -9.51 5.25
C ASP A 238 -5.14 -8.58 5.44
N GLY A 239 -6.11 -8.67 4.54
CA GLY A 239 -7.30 -7.85 4.56
C GLY A 239 -7.08 -6.36 4.21
N PRO A 240 -8.16 -5.58 4.10
CA PRO A 240 -8.09 -4.21 3.65
C PRO A 240 -7.37 -3.30 4.65
N LEU A 241 -6.64 -2.33 4.11
CA LEU A 241 -6.02 -1.26 4.89
C LEU A 241 -7.05 -0.15 5.16
N TYR A 242 -7.36 0.02 6.45
CA TYR A 242 -8.22 1.07 6.97
C TYR A 242 -7.39 2.24 7.51
N ILE A 243 -7.84 3.45 7.24
CA ILE A 243 -7.32 4.70 7.78
C ILE A 243 -8.25 5.08 8.94
N GLU A 244 -7.82 4.81 10.18
CA GLU A 244 -8.68 4.83 11.39
C GLU A 244 -9.15 6.23 11.79
N ASP A 245 -8.27 7.22 11.69
CA ASP A 245 -8.61 8.62 11.98
C ASP A 245 -7.61 9.57 11.30
N LYS A 246 -8.14 10.66 10.77
CA LYS A 246 -7.44 11.72 10.03
C LYS A 246 -6.43 12.46 10.90
N GLN A 247 -6.65 12.53 12.22
CA GLN A 247 -5.73 13.17 13.15
C GLN A 247 -4.64 12.22 13.65
N SER A 248 -5.00 10.98 13.99
CA SER A 248 -4.03 9.98 14.45
C SER A 248 -3.13 9.42 13.33
N LYS A 249 -3.58 9.48 12.06
CA LYS A 249 -2.84 9.05 10.85
C LYS A 249 -2.34 7.61 10.93
N ASN A 250 -3.01 6.80 11.73
CA ASN A 250 -2.75 5.38 11.87
C ASN A 250 -3.57 4.61 10.83
N CYS A 251 -2.93 3.63 10.22
CA CYS A 251 -3.59 2.68 9.34
C CYS A 251 -3.54 1.30 9.96
N THR A 252 -4.65 0.57 9.90
CA THR A 252 -4.76 -0.79 10.42
C THR A 252 -5.34 -1.73 9.38
N ARG A 253 -4.92 -2.99 9.39
CA ARG A 253 -5.46 -4.01 8.49
C ARG A 253 -6.42 -4.91 9.27
N ILE A 254 -7.59 -5.17 8.71
CA ILE A 254 -8.53 -6.16 9.26
C ILE A 254 -8.33 -7.48 8.53
N SER A 255 -7.51 -8.35 9.11
CA SER A 255 -7.15 -9.66 8.56
C SER A 255 -8.35 -10.59 8.34
N ASN A 256 -8.17 -11.58 7.47
CA ASN A 256 -9.13 -12.65 7.18
C ASN A 256 -10.50 -12.12 6.72
N LYS A 257 -10.48 -11.07 5.89
CA LYS A 257 -11.70 -10.48 5.33
C LYS A 257 -12.22 -11.37 4.21
N VAL A 258 -13.51 -11.74 4.26
CA VAL A 258 -14.18 -12.39 3.14
C VAL A 258 -14.42 -11.36 2.04
N VAL A 259 -13.98 -11.68 0.83
CA VAL A 259 -14.03 -10.81 -0.36
C VAL A 259 -14.57 -11.57 -1.57
N VAL A 260 -15.03 -10.82 -2.56
CA VAL A 260 -15.34 -11.33 -3.88
C VAL A 260 -14.19 -11.02 -4.82
N LEU A 261 -13.73 -12.05 -5.53
CA LEU A 261 -12.77 -11.98 -6.61
C LEU A 261 -13.54 -12.07 -7.91
N GLU A 262 -13.62 -10.96 -8.65
CA GLU A 262 -14.22 -10.98 -9.98
C GLU A 262 -13.12 -11.08 -11.04
N CYS A 263 -12.97 -12.28 -11.58
CA CYS A 263 -11.98 -12.62 -12.60
C CYS A 263 -12.54 -12.32 -13.99
N LEU A 264 -11.78 -11.59 -14.80
CA LEU A 264 -12.12 -11.26 -16.18
C LEU A 264 -11.45 -12.22 -17.15
N HIS A 265 -12.25 -12.87 -17.99
CA HIS A 265 -11.73 -13.81 -18.98
C HIS A 265 -11.62 -13.15 -20.35
N ASN A 266 -10.50 -13.36 -21.05
CA ASN A 266 -10.37 -13.10 -22.49
C ASN A 266 -10.75 -11.69 -22.98
N SER A 267 -10.46 -10.64 -22.20
CA SER A 267 -10.64 -9.27 -22.69
C SER A 267 -9.46 -8.87 -23.57
N GLN A 268 -9.73 -8.28 -24.75
CA GLN A 268 -8.69 -7.67 -25.58
C GLN A 268 -8.01 -6.47 -24.89
N ASN A 269 -8.68 -5.86 -23.90
CA ASN A 269 -8.11 -4.79 -23.08
C ASN A 269 -8.59 -4.90 -21.62
N PRO A 270 -7.99 -5.80 -20.81
CA PRO A 270 -8.47 -6.09 -19.46
C PRO A 270 -8.26 -4.90 -18.51
N ILE A 271 -7.22 -4.10 -18.74
CA ILE A 271 -6.92 -2.91 -17.94
C ILE A 271 -7.99 -1.84 -18.16
N GLU A 272 -8.30 -1.51 -19.42
CA GLU A 272 -9.34 -0.51 -19.73
C GLU A 272 -10.71 -0.93 -19.22
N PHE A 273 -11.05 -2.22 -19.33
CA PHE A 273 -12.28 -2.74 -18.77
C PHE A 273 -12.34 -2.54 -17.25
N LEU A 274 -11.27 -2.88 -16.52
CA LEU A 274 -11.20 -2.69 -15.07
C LEU A 274 -11.31 -1.23 -14.68
N VAL A 275 -10.60 -0.34 -15.39
CA VAL A 275 -10.65 1.11 -15.19
C VAL A 275 -12.08 1.61 -15.36
N ASN A 276 -12.71 1.34 -16.51
CA ASN A 276 -14.07 1.79 -16.80
C ASN A 276 -15.09 1.26 -15.79
N LYS A 277 -14.92 0.00 -15.37
CA LYS A 277 -15.79 -0.63 -14.38
C LYS A 277 -15.63 0.02 -13.01
N ALA A 278 -14.40 0.21 -12.55
CA ALA A 278 -14.10 0.89 -11.29
C ALA A 278 -14.54 2.36 -11.27
N GLU A 279 -14.36 3.10 -12.37
CA GLU A 279 -14.80 4.49 -12.50
C GLU A 279 -16.32 4.63 -12.44
N LYS A 280 -17.07 3.72 -13.09
CA LYS A 280 -18.53 3.69 -13.00
C LYS A 280 -19.04 3.57 -11.55
N TYR A 281 -18.29 2.87 -10.69
CA TYR A 281 -18.65 2.73 -9.29
C TYR A 281 -18.39 4.00 -8.49
N LEU A 282 -17.35 4.76 -8.83
CA LEU A 282 -17.03 6.02 -8.18
C LEU A 282 -18.06 7.12 -8.46
N ASP A 283 -18.60 7.17 -9.69
CA ASP A 283 -19.56 8.19 -10.12
C ASP A 283 -20.97 8.02 -9.51
N ASN A 284 -21.34 6.80 -9.10
CA ASN A 284 -22.70 6.50 -8.67
C ASN A 284 -23.03 6.91 -7.22
N ASN A 285 -22.10 7.52 -6.46
CA ASN A 285 -22.27 7.90 -5.03
C ASN A 285 -22.88 6.79 -4.16
N ASN A 286 -22.76 5.52 -4.57
CA ASN A 286 -23.37 4.40 -3.88
C ASN A 286 -22.45 4.01 -2.73
N GLU A 287 -22.79 4.44 -1.52
CA GLU A 287 -22.07 4.13 -0.25
C GLU A 287 -21.92 2.61 0.02
N VAL A 288 -22.61 1.78 -0.76
CA VAL A 288 -22.68 0.31 -0.62
C VAL A 288 -21.53 -0.42 -1.35
N LEU A 289 -20.85 0.24 -2.31
CA LEU A 289 -19.85 -0.37 -3.19
C LEU A 289 -18.42 -0.06 -2.75
N VAL A 290 -17.83 -0.95 -1.95
CA VAL A 290 -16.43 -0.84 -1.53
C VAL A 290 -15.54 -1.74 -2.41
N LEU A 291 -14.76 -1.10 -3.28
CA LEU A 291 -13.67 -1.73 -4.00
C LEU A 291 -12.42 -1.74 -3.12
N TYR A 292 -11.78 -2.91 -3.01
CA TYR A 292 -10.56 -3.08 -2.22
C TYR A 292 -9.30 -2.96 -3.07
N GLY A 293 -9.34 -3.41 -4.32
CA GLY A 293 -8.13 -3.45 -5.10
C GLY A 293 -8.18 -4.30 -6.35
N ILE A 294 -7.00 -4.56 -6.87
CA ILE A 294 -6.77 -5.41 -8.05
C ILE A 294 -5.80 -6.52 -7.67
N SER A 295 -6.01 -7.69 -8.23
CA SER A 295 -5.07 -8.79 -8.22
C SER A 295 -4.86 -9.32 -9.65
N GLN A 296 -3.98 -10.30 -9.80
CA GLN A 296 -3.78 -11.01 -11.05
C GLN A 296 -3.59 -12.49 -10.78
N HIS A 297 -4.32 -13.31 -11.51
CA HIS A 297 -4.23 -14.75 -11.41
C HIS A 297 -2.85 -15.22 -11.93
N PRO A 298 -2.06 -15.95 -11.14
CA PRO A 298 -0.65 -16.21 -11.45
C PRO A 298 -0.45 -17.10 -12.69
N ASN A 299 -1.43 -17.95 -13.02
CA ASN A 299 -1.29 -18.90 -14.13
C ASN A 299 -1.90 -18.40 -15.44
N THR A 300 -2.92 -17.55 -15.36
CA THR A 300 -3.66 -17.10 -16.55
C THR A 300 -3.35 -15.65 -16.91
N ASN A 301 -2.71 -14.90 -15.99
CA ASN A 301 -2.48 -13.47 -16.07
C ASN A 301 -3.77 -12.63 -16.16
N ASP A 302 -4.92 -13.25 -15.91
CA ASP A 302 -6.20 -12.56 -15.84
C ASP A 302 -6.21 -11.64 -14.63
N TYR A 303 -6.59 -10.39 -14.86
CA TYR A 303 -6.76 -9.45 -13.75
C TYR A 303 -8.08 -9.71 -13.02
N ILE A 304 -8.05 -9.43 -11.73
CA ILE A 304 -9.10 -9.71 -10.77
C ILE A 304 -9.46 -8.40 -10.07
N LEU A 305 -10.74 -8.04 -10.07
CA LEU A 305 -11.24 -6.96 -9.23
C LEU A 305 -11.64 -7.52 -7.87
N VAL A 306 -11.16 -6.90 -6.79
CA VAL A 306 -11.40 -7.35 -5.41
C VAL A 306 -12.36 -6.39 -4.74
N GLN A 307 -13.48 -6.91 -4.24
CA GLN A 307 -14.56 -6.10 -3.69
C GLN A 307 -15.22 -6.74 -2.46
N ASN A 308 -16.00 -5.94 -1.73
CA ASN A 308 -16.73 -6.39 -0.56
C ASN A 308 -17.79 -7.45 -0.89
N ASN A 309 -17.98 -8.41 0.03
CA ASN A 309 -18.87 -9.56 -0.10
C ASN A 309 -20.37 -9.19 -0.16
N PHE A 310 -20.75 -7.95 0.17
CA PHE A 310 -22.16 -7.51 0.10
C PHE A 310 -22.77 -7.68 -1.31
N LEU A 311 -21.97 -7.69 -2.37
CA LEU A 311 -22.44 -7.93 -3.74
C LEU A 311 -22.29 -9.38 -4.22
N SER A 312 -21.71 -10.29 -3.43
CA SER A 312 -21.78 -11.71 -3.79
C SER A 312 -23.21 -12.25 -3.67
N LEU A 313 -24.05 -11.60 -2.84
CA LEU A 313 -25.51 -11.78 -2.86
C LEU A 313 -26.20 -11.16 -4.09
N THR A 314 -25.59 -10.19 -4.79
CA THR A 314 -26.26 -9.50 -5.92
C THR A 314 -25.98 -10.10 -7.28
N ASN A 315 -25.07 -11.09 -7.39
CA ASN A 315 -24.85 -11.82 -8.65
C ASN A 315 -25.79 -13.02 -8.84
N GLN A 316 -26.69 -13.26 -7.90
CA GLN A 316 -27.87 -14.08 -8.13
C GLN A 316 -28.97 -13.21 -8.76
N ILE A 317 -28.71 -12.75 -9.98
CA ILE A 317 -29.75 -12.11 -10.78
C ILE A 317 -30.82 -13.15 -11.12
N SER A 318 -32.09 -12.80 -10.88
CA SER A 318 -33.24 -13.66 -11.21
C SER A 318 -33.39 -13.93 -12.71
N GLY A 319 -32.60 -13.24 -13.54
CA GLY A 319 -32.80 -13.14 -14.98
C GLY A 319 -33.94 -12.17 -15.36
N ASN A 320 -34.56 -11.50 -14.37
CA ASN A 320 -35.67 -10.57 -14.57
C ASN A 320 -35.39 -9.22 -13.89
N LYS A 321 -35.08 -8.22 -14.74
CA LYS A 321 -34.75 -6.86 -14.30
C LYS A 321 -35.73 -6.26 -13.28
N LYS A 322 -37.03 -6.50 -13.39
CA LYS A 322 -38.01 -5.93 -12.46
C LYS A 322 -37.93 -6.54 -11.05
N ILE A 323 -37.57 -7.83 -10.97
CA ILE A 323 -37.38 -8.53 -9.71
C ILE A 323 -36.07 -8.06 -9.07
N ASP A 324 -35.02 -7.96 -9.88
CA ASP A 324 -33.70 -7.49 -9.43
C ASP A 324 -33.79 -6.05 -8.89
N ASP A 325 -34.45 -5.13 -9.61
CA ASP A 325 -34.71 -3.75 -9.17
C ASP A 325 -35.53 -3.69 -7.85
N PHE A 326 -36.39 -4.68 -7.59
CA PHE A 326 -37.21 -4.73 -6.38
C PHE A 326 -36.42 -5.26 -5.17
N ILE A 327 -35.59 -6.28 -5.38
CA ILE A 327 -34.70 -6.82 -4.35
C ILE A 327 -33.74 -5.72 -3.88
N GLU A 328 -33.11 -5.01 -4.81
CA GLU A 328 -32.21 -3.89 -4.52
C GLU A 328 -32.90 -2.82 -3.66
N LYS A 329 -34.11 -2.39 -4.05
CA LYS A 329 -34.91 -1.42 -3.27
C LYS A 329 -35.25 -1.87 -1.85
N ARG A 330 -35.36 -3.18 -1.61
CA ARG A 330 -35.64 -3.74 -0.28
C ARG A 330 -34.38 -3.78 0.58
N GLN A 331 -33.25 -4.16 0.00
CA GLN A 331 -31.96 -4.19 0.67
C GLN A 331 -31.50 -2.79 1.11
N LEU A 332 -31.81 -1.74 0.34
CA LEU A 332 -31.52 -0.34 0.69
C LEU A 332 -32.23 0.18 1.97
N LYS A 333 -33.18 -0.57 2.53
CA LYS A 333 -33.93 -0.19 3.73
C LYS A 333 -33.49 -0.92 5.00
N VAL A 334 -32.42 -1.72 4.91
CA VAL A 334 -31.85 -2.43 6.05
C VAL A 334 -31.02 -1.44 6.88
N GLU A 335 -31.36 -1.28 8.16
CA GLU A 335 -30.75 -0.28 9.04
C GLU A 335 -29.78 -0.91 10.06
N THR A 336 -29.86 -2.23 10.30
CA THR A 336 -29.04 -2.91 11.30
C THR A 336 -28.46 -4.25 10.82
N ASN A 337 -27.32 -4.66 11.39
CA ASN A 337 -26.63 -5.92 11.08
C ASN A 337 -27.43 -7.20 11.44
N ASN A 338 -28.59 -7.06 12.10
CA ASN A 338 -29.46 -8.17 12.49
C ASN A 338 -30.73 -8.28 11.63
N ASP A 339 -30.91 -7.38 10.66
CA ASP A 339 -32.07 -7.42 9.77
C ASP A 339 -31.93 -8.56 8.76
N VAL A 340 -33.03 -9.27 8.51
CA VAL A 340 -33.08 -10.33 7.50
C VAL A 340 -32.85 -9.71 6.12
N VAL A 341 -31.76 -10.11 5.46
CA VAL A 341 -31.43 -9.65 4.13
C VAL A 341 -32.40 -10.26 3.12
N PHE A 342 -33.06 -9.41 2.34
CA PHE A 342 -33.95 -9.85 1.27
C PHE A 342 -33.13 -10.14 0.01
N GLU A 343 -33.10 -11.37 -0.47
CA GLU A 343 -32.26 -11.80 -1.59
C GLU A 343 -32.99 -12.74 -2.57
N TRP A 344 -32.42 -12.93 -3.76
CA TRP A 344 -32.85 -13.98 -4.67
C TRP A 344 -32.24 -15.31 -4.21
N ILE A 345 -33.06 -16.34 -4.06
CA ILE A 345 -32.61 -17.68 -3.69
C ILE A 345 -32.91 -18.64 -4.86
N PRO A 346 -31.89 -19.19 -5.55
CA PRO A 346 -32.08 -20.15 -6.62
C PRO A 346 -32.85 -21.36 -6.13
N TYR A 347 -33.81 -21.79 -6.92
CA TYR A 347 -34.70 -22.90 -6.57
C TYR A 347 -33.94 -24.19 -6.19
N ILE A 348 -32.75 -24.40 -6.76
CA ILE A 348 -31.89 -25.56 -6.49
C ILE A 348 -31.38 -25.65 -5.04
N GLN A 349 -31.43 -24.56 -4.27
CA GLN A 349 -31.04 -24.56 -2.86
C GLN A 349 -32.09 -25.16 -1.93
N PHE A 350 -33.31 -25.41 -2.43
CA PHE A 350 -34.39 -26.00 -1.65
C PHE A 350 -34.45 -27.52 -1.78
N ASN A 351 -34.51 -28.20 -0.63
CA ASN A 351 -34.70 -29.64 -0.51
C ASN A 351 -36.03 -29.98 0.15
N GLU A 352 -36.45 -31.25 0.00
CA GLU A 352 -37.60 -31.83 0.72
C GLU A 352 -38.89 -31.00 0.54
N LEU A 353 -39.13 -30.55 -0.69
CA LEU A 353 -40.31 -29.78 -1.05
C LEU A 353 -41.58 -30.60 -0.80
N LYS A 354 -42.41 -30.10 0.12
CA LYS A 354 -43.70 -30.70 0.45
C LYS A 354 -44.81 -29.67 0.28
N GLU A 355 -45.77 -29.97 -0.58
CA GLU A 355 -46.95 -29.13 -0.77
C GLU A 355 -47.80 -29.11 0.51
N MET A 356 -48.14 -27.91 0.98
CA MET A 356 -48.93 -27.68 2.19
C MET A 356 -50.37 -27.26 1.89
N GLY A 357 -50.63 -26.74 0.70
CA GLY A 357 -51.96 -26.32 0.28
C GLY A 357 -51.97 -25.51 -1.01
N LYS A 358 -53.13 -25.45 -1.65
CA LYS A 358 -53.40 -24.66 -2.86
C LYS A 358 -54.57 -23.71 -2.62
N SER A 359 -54.42 -22.46 -3.04
CA SER A 359 -55.48 -21.45 -3.04
C SER A 359 -55.39 -20.59 -4.30
N GLY A 360 -56.36 -20.75 -5.21
CA GLY A 360 -56.36 -20.07 -6.50
C GLY A 360 -55.09 -20.36 -7.30
N SER A 361 -54.37 -19.30 -7.70
CA SER A 361 -53.11 -19.39 -8.45
C SER A 361 -51.87 -19.62 -7.56
N ILE A 362 -52.04 -19.83 -6.24
CA ILE A 362 -50.94 -19.95 -5.28
C ILE A 362 -50.87 -21.38 -4.77
N THR A 363 -49.68 -21.98 -4.82
CA THR A 363 -49.35 -23.25 -4.16
C THR A 363 -48.29 -22.98 -3.09
N ILE A 364 -48.51 -23.45 -1.88
CA ILE A 364 -47.59 -23.27 -0.74
C ILE A 364 -46.79 -24.55 -0.55
N TYR A 365 -45.48 -24.43 -0.46
CA TYR A 365 -44.57 -25.53 -0.15
C TYR A 365 -43.81 -25.24 1.15
N SER A 366 -43.54 -26.27 1.94
CA SER A 366 -42.44 -26.27 2.91
C SER A 366 -41.20 -26.87 2.28
N ALA A 367 -40.02 -26.36 2.62
CA ALA A 367 -38.74 -26.88 2.16
C ALA A 367 -37.65 -26.68 3.22
N ILE A 368 -36.54 -27.39 3.07
CA ILE A 368 -35.29 -27.14 3.78
C ILE A 368 -34.39 -26.30 2.87
N TRP A 369 -33.98 -25.13 3.32
CA TRP A 369 -33.01 -24.27 2.62
C TRP A 369 -31.59 -24.67 3.01
N ARG A 370 -30.73 -24.89 2.00
CA ARG A 370 -29.29 -25.14 2.19
C ARG A 370 -28.51 -23.84 2.04
N ASP A 371 -27.95 -23.35 3.15
CA ASP A 371 -26.91 -22.31 3.17
C ASP A 371 -25.55 -22.83 2.67
#